data_AF-A0A3B7R869-F1
#
_entry.id   AF-A0A3B7R869-F1
#
_cell.length_a   1.000
_cell.length_b   1.000
_cell.length_c   1.000
_cell.angle_alpha   90.00
_cell.angle_beta   90.00
_cell.angle_gamma   90.00
#
_symmetry.space_group_name_H-M   'P 1'
#
loop_
_entity.id
_entity.type
_entity.pdbx_description
1 polymer ?
#
loop_
_entity_poly.entity_id
_entity_poly.type
_entity_poly.pdbx_seq_one_letter_code
_entity_poly.pdbx_strand_id
1 'polypeptide(L)'
;MDISLVLYRLILRRWLGLLAVLLCLWAAAPASAQTQVRVTGSISDKDTRQDIPGAAVINQRTRRGVVANEQGEFSLVAQPTDTLEFRAIGYASYRMPLGGTGLSQLIVQVKLQRTSVQLTGVTIREGRPDDATINKALRNIRRPTPPPNAVKRPPRPKPLFPVDSTAPKVPVPTLANPISFIYDQFSREGEQRRKMEEIQAQKQYNDELARRRAYNRLFRINKGYEVETDSAYVPISVPRTLPALPAQPMQPPAGSLAPKR
;
A
#
# COMPACT_ATOMS: atom_id res chain seq x y z
N MET A 1 81.83 3.84 16.39
CA MET A 1 81.30 3.28 15.12
C MET A 1 80.17 2.35 15.52
N ASP A 2 78.94 2.85 15.42
CA ASP A 2 77.82 2.36 16.22
C ASP A 2 77.23 1.11 15.59
N ILE A 3 77.75 -0.05 16.00
CA ILE A 3 77.34 -1.38 15.54
C ILE A 3 75.82 -1.58 15.70
N SER A 4 75.22 -0.96 16.72
CA SER A 4 73.77 -0.95 16.96
C SER A 4 72.96 -0.29 15.84
N LEU A 5 73.45 0.81 15.25
CA LEU A 5 72.79 1.52 14.16
C LEU A 5 72.87 0.73 12.84
N VAL A 6 73.99 0.05 12.59
CA VAL A 6 74.16 -0.82 11.42
C VAL A 6 73.26 -2.05 11.52
N LEU A 7 73.18 -2.66 12.70
CA LEU A 7 72.32 -3.81 12.97
C LEU A 7 70.83 -3.46 12.82
N TYR A 8 70.39 -2.30 13.34
CA TYR A 8 69.01 -1.83 13.20
C TYR A 8 68.63 -1.57 11.72
N ARG A 9 69.53 -1.00 10.92
CA ARG A 9 69.31 -0.80 9.47
C ARG A 9 69.21 -2.10 8.69
N LEU A 10 70.00 -3.11 9.03
CA LEU A 10 69.94 -4.45 8.43
C LEU A 10 68.64 -5.18 8.80
N ILE A 11 68.22 -5.09 10.05
CA ILE A 11 66.95 -5.65 10.54
C ILE A 11 65.79 -4.93 9.84
N LEU A 12 65.77 -3.60 9.84
CA LEU A 12 64.70 -2.81 9.22
C LEU A 12 64.57 -3.10 7.71
N ARG A 13 65.67 -3.26 6.97
CA ARG A 13 65.64 -3.62 5.54
C ARG A 13 65.07 -5.02 5.29
N ARG A 14 65.35 -5.98 6.18
CA ARG A 14 64.77 -7.35 6.12
C ARG A 14 63.27 -7.34 6.43
N TRP A 15 62.86 -6.58 7.44
CA TRP A 15 61.44 -6.40 7.77
C TRP A 15 60.68 -5.65 6.67
N LEU A 16 61.28 -4.64 6.06
CA LEU A 16 60.69 -3.93 4.92
C LEU A 16 60.51 -4.86 3.70
N GLY A 17 61.49 -5.75 3.45
CA GLY A 17 61.40 -6.77 2.42
C GLY A 17 60.29 -7.80 2.69
N LEU A 18 60.19 -8.29 3.93
CA LEU A 18 59.12 -9.20 4.34
C LEU A 18 57.73 -8.54 4.26
N LEU A 19 57.63 -7.26 4.64
CA LEU A 19 56.38 -6.50 4.58
C LEU A 19 55.96 -6.22 3.13
N ALA A 20 56.92 -5.95 2.23
CA ALA A 20 56.66 -5.82 0.80
C ALA A 20 56.20 -7.14 0.16
N VAL A 21 56.78 -8.28 0.55
CA VAL A 21 56.35 -9.61 0.09
C VAL A 21 54.95 -9.94 0.63
N LEU A 22 54.68 -9.64 1.91
CA LEU A 22 53.36 -9.83 2.51
C LEU A 22 52.29 -8.97 1.82
N LEU A 23 52.61 -7.70 1.51
CA LEU A 23 51.73 -6.78 0.78
C LEU A 23 51.47 -7.28 -0.65
N CYS A 24 52.48 -7.84 -1.31
CA CYS A 24 52.36 -8.42 -2.65
C CYS A 24 51.48 -9.68 -2.65
N LEU A 25 51.61 -10.55 -1.65
CA LEU A 25 50.73 -11.70 -1.46
C LEU A 25 49.29 -11.29 -1.14
N TRP A 26 49.09 -10.18 -0.43
CA TRP A 26 47.75 -9.65 -0.15
C TRP A 26 47.10 -9.01 -1.37
N ALA A 27 47.89 -8.34 -2.22
CA ALA A 27 47.43 -7.81 -3.50
C ALA A 27 47.12 -8.91 -4.53
N ALA A 28 47.68 -10.11 -4.35
CA ALA A 28 47.37 -11.30 -5.14
C ALA A 28 46.09 -12.03 -4.65
N ALA A 29 45.16 -11.33 -3.98
CA ALA A 29 43.82 -11.85 -3.79
C ALA A 29 43.26 -12.31 -5.15
N PRO A 30 42.59 -13.48 -5.23
CA PRO A 30 42.07 -13.97 -6.48
C PRO A 30 41.11 -12.94 -7.03
N ALA A 31 41.53 -12.24 -8.09
CA ALA A 31 40.62 -11.52 -8.97
C ALA A 31 39.59 -12.56 -9.38
N SER A 32 38.38 -12.49 -8.80
CA SER A 32 37.31 -13.43 -9.10
C SER A 32 37.18 -13.44 -10.61
N ALA A 33 37.60 -14.56 -11.22
CA ALA A 33 37.44 -14.75 -12.64
C ALA A 33 35.96 -14.52 -12.90
N GLN A 34 35.66 -13.41 -13.59
CA GLN A 34 34.31 -13.16 -14.05
C GLN A 34 34.07 -14.25 -15.08
N THR A 35 33.55 -15.40 -14.64
CA THR A 35 33.25 -16.53 -15.51
C THR A 35 32.21 -16.04 -16.49
N GLN A 36 32.67 -15.59 -17.66
CA GLN A 36 31.81 -15.15 -18.74
C GLN A 36 31.36 -16.39 -19.49
N VAL A 37 30.06 -16.49 -19.72
CA VAL A 37 29.46 -17.57 -20.49
C VAL A 37 29.20 -17.05 -21.89
N ARG A 38 29.75 -17.73 -22.88
CA ARG A 38 29.38 -17.52 -24.29
C ARG A 38 28.12 -18.31 -24.58
N VAL A 39 27.01 -17.61 -24.76
CA VAL A 39 25.73 -18.21 -25.12
C VAL A 39 25.57 -18.13 -26.64
N THR A 40 25.50 -19.29 -27.28
CA THR A 40 25.24 -19.42 -28.71
C THR A 40 23.95 -20.19 -28.93
N GLY A 41 23.29 -20.01 -30.05
CA GLY A 41 22.04 -20.70 -30.28
C GLY A 41 21.33 -20.29 -31.54
N SER A 42 20.19 -20.93 -31.80
CA SER A 42 19.26 -20.56 -32.87
C SER A 42 17.88 -20.21 -32.31
N ILE A 43 17.19 -19.30 -32.99
CA ILE A 43 15.86 -18.83 -32.65
C ILE A 43 14.92 -19.24 -33.77
N SER A 44 13.91 -20.04 -33.43
CA SER A 44 12.92 -20.57 -34.37
C SER A 44 11.50 -20.29 -33.88
N ASP A 45 10.55 -20.35 -34.81
CA ASP A 45 9.13 -20.31 -34.52
C ASP A 45 8.68 -21.63 -33.88
N LYS A 46 7.91 -21.56 -32.78
CA LYS A 46 7.39 -22.74 -32.09
C LYS A 46 6.47 -23.58 -32.98
N ASP A 47 5.68 -22.94 -33.85
CA ASP A 47 4.64 -23.62 -34.62
C ASP A 47 5.19 -24.12 -35.97
N THR A 48 5.84 -23.23 -36.72
CA THR A 48 6.34 -23.57 -38.08
C THR A 48 7.74 -24.18 -38.07
N ARG A 49 8.49 -24.09 -36.96
CA ARG A 49 9.92 -24.46 -36.85
C ARG A 49 10.83 -23.73 -37.84
N GLN A 50 10.36 -22.63 -38.41
CA GLN A 50 11.16 -21.78 -39.29
C GLN A 50 12.05 -20.87 -38.46
N ASP A 51 13.29 -20.67 -38.90
CA ASP A 51 14.21 -19.75 -38.24
C ASP A 51 13.72 -18.30 -38.34
N ILE A 52 13.93 -17.53 -37.28
CA ILE A 52 13.47 -16.15 -37.19
C ILE A 52 14.67 -15.21 -37.38
N PRO A 53 14.87 -14.67 -38.59
CA PRO A 53 15.94 -13.71 -38.84
C PRO A 53 15.67 -12.39 -38.12
N GLY A 54 16.73 -11.72 -37.67
CA GLY A 54 16.61 -10.38 -37.06
C GLY A 54 16.02 -10.36 -35.65
N ALA A 55 15.90 -11.51 -34.99
CA ALA A 55 15.50 -11.55 -33.57
C ALA A 55 16.56 -10.90 -32.68
N ALA A 56 16.13 -10.05 -31.74
CA ALA A 56 17.00 -9.39 -30.78
C ALA A 56 17.16 -10.25 -29.52
N VAL A 57 18.42 -10.48 -29.11
CA VAL A 57 18.79 -11.15 -27.87
C VAL A 57 19.41 -10.12 -26.94
N ILE A 58 18.75 -9.84 -25.82
CA ILE A 58 19.10 -8.75 -24.92
C ILE A 58 19.37 -9.32 -23.53
N ASN A 59 20.52 -8.98 -22.95
CA ASN A 59 20.78 -9.26 -21.55
C ASN A 59 20.05 -8.23 -20.67
N GLN A 60 19.14 -8.69 -19.81
CA GLN A 60 18.31 -7.81 -18.98
C GLN A 60 19.13 -6.95 -18.01
N ARG A 61 20.24 -7.48 -17.49
CA ARG A 61 21.06 -6.77 -16.50
C ARG A 61 21.93 -5.71 -17.16
N THR A 62 22.65 -6.07 -18.22
CA THR A 62 23.60 -5.16 -18.87
C THR A 62 22.99 -4.32 -19.98
N ARG A 63 21.76 -4.65 -20.41
CA ARG A 63 21.06 -4.09 -21.58
C ARG A 63 21.84 -4.19 -22.90
N ARG A 64 22.92 -4.96 -22.92
CA ARG A 64 23.66 -5.28 -24.14
C ARG A 64 22.93 -6.37 -24.87
N GLY A 65 22.82 -6.25 -26.18
CA GLY A 65 22.18 -7.25 -27.01
C GLY A 65 22.86 -7.41 -28.36
N VAL A 66 22.52 -8.52 -29.01
CA VAL A 66 22.94 -8.87 -30.36
C VAL A 66 21.70 -9.20 -31.17
N VAL A 67 21.79 -9.03 -32.49
CA VAL A 67 20.74 -9.40 -33.42
C VAL A 67 21.11 -10.72 -34.08
N ALA A 68 20.14 -11.63 -34.20
CA ALA A 68 20.32 -12.92 -34.86
C ALA A 68 20.51 -12.76 -36.38
N ASN A 69 21.32 -13.64 -36.98
CA ASN A 69 21.59 -13.66 -38.41
C ASN A 69 20.39 -14.19 -39.23
N GLU A 70 20.57 -14.36 -40.55
CA GLU A 70 19.52 -14.86 -41.45
C GLU A 70 19.05 -16.28 -41.11
N GLN A 71 19.94 -17.09 -40.54
CA GLN A 71 19.67 -18.46 -40.07
C GLN A 71 19.12 -18.48 -38.62
N GLY A 72 18.80 -17.32 -38.04
CA GLY A 72 18.30 -17.21 -36.66
C GLY A 72 19.35 -17.50 -35.59
N GLU A 73 20.62 -17.60 -35.94
CA GLU A 73 21.72 -17.86 -35.02
C GLU A 73 22.22 -16.59 -34.32
N PHE A 74 22.64 -16.74 -33.07
CA PHE A 74 23.17 -15.63 -32.26
C PHE A 74 24.36 -16.08 -31.41
N SER A 75 25.19 -15.11 -31.00
CA SER A 75 26.31 -15.30 -30.09
C SER A 75 26.42 -14.10 -29.15
N LEU A 76 26.22 -14.32 -27.86
CA LEU A 76 26.24 -13.28 -26.83
C LEU A 76 27.07 -13.72 -25.63
N VAL A 77 27.90 -12.83 -25.12
CA VAL A 77 28.65 -13.06 -23.87
C VAL A 77 27.87 -12.46 -22.70
N ALA A 78 27.57 -13.28 -21.70
CA ALA A 78 26.79 -12.91 -20.51
C ALA A 78 27.38 -13.53 -19.23
N GLN A 79 26.95 -13.07 -18.06
CA GLN A 79 27.31 -13.75 -16.80
C GLN A 79 26.35 -14.91 -16.52
N PRO A 80 26.78 -15.97 -15.81
CA PRO A 80 25.97 -17.16 -15.52
C PRO A 80 24.67 -16.85 -14.79
N THR A 81 24.63 -15.76 -14.04
CA THR A 81 23.47 -15.31 -13.27
C THR A 81 22.52 -14.40 -14.04
N ASP A 82 22.82 -14.11 -15.31
CA ASP A 82 22.02 -13.19 -16.12
C ASP A 82 20.76 -13.84 -16.68
N THR A 83 19.80 -12.99 -17.04
CA THR A 83 18.61 -13.37 -17.79
C THR A 83 18.67 -12.78 -19.19
N LEU A 84 18.52 -13.63 -20.19
CA LEU A 84 18.43 -13.24 -21.58
C LEU A 84 16.96 -13.10 -22.00
N GLU A 85 16.63 -12.00 -22.67
CA GLU A 85 15.34 -11.76 -23.29
C GLU A 85 15.47 -11.85 -24.81
N PHE A 86 14.62 -12.66 -25.40
CA PHE A 86 14.51 -12.88 -26.83
C PHE A 86 13.25 -12.16 -27.32
N ARG A 87 13.40 -11.28 -28.31
CA ARG A 87 12.31 -10.50 -28.90
C ARG A 87 12.40 -10.49 -30.41
N ALA A 88 11.26 -10.62 -31.06
CA ALA A 88 11.09 -10.44 -32.49
C ALA A 88 9.74 -9.77 -32.77
N ILE A 89 9.63 -9.07 -33.90
CA ILE A 89 8.39 -8.41 -34.31
C ILE A 89 7.34 -9.49 -34.60
N GLY A 90 6.15 -9.36 -34.00
CA GLY A 90 5.06 -10.34 -34.15
C GLY A 90 5.18 -11.58 -33.25
N TYR A 91 6.15 -11.63 -32.34
CA TYR A 91 6.34 -12.73 -31.39
C TYR A 91 6.26 -12.25 -29.93
N ALA A 92 5.88 -13.16 -29.04
CA ALA A 92 5.92 -12.95 -27.60
C ALA A 92 7.37 -12.82 -27.12
N SER A 93 7.61 -11.94 -26.15
CA SER A 93 8.93 -11.81 -25.50
C SER A 93 9.19 -13.07 -24.66
N TYR A 94 10.30 -13.76 -24.92
CA TYR A 94 10.68 -14.94 -24.13
C TYR A 94 11.88 -14.61 -23.24
N ARG A 95 11.82 -14.98 -21.97
CA ARG A 95 12.90 -14.70 -20.99
C ARG A 95 13.46 -16.01 -20.47
N MET A 96 14.77 -16.17 -20.57
CA MET A 96 15.48 -17.35 -20.12
C MET A 96 16.57 -16.96 -19.11
N PRO A 97 16.47 -17.36 -17.84
CA PRO A 97 17.57 -17.25 -16.90
C PRO A 97 18.65 -18.28 -17.22
N LEU A 98 19.93 -17.88 -17.14
CA LEU A 98 21.07 -18.78 -17.38
C LEU A 98 21.35 -19.73 -16.20
N GLY A 99 20.75 -19.49 -15.03
CA GLY A 99 20.69 -20.45 -13.93
C GLY A 99 22.02 -20.74 -13.22
N GLY A 100 23.04 -19.91 -13.40
CA GLY A 100 24.31 -20.05 -12.69
C GLY A 100 25.19 -21.20 -13.19
N THR A 101 25.06 -21.61 -14.47
CA THR A 101 25.88 -22.68 -15.04
C THR A 101 27.36 -22.31 -15.01
N GLY A 102 28.21 -23.17 -14.43
CA GLY A 102 29.68 -23.03 -14.46
C GLY A 102 30.33 -23.33 -15.82
N LEU A 103 29.55 -23.40 -16.90
CA LEU A 103 30.02 -23.68 -18.24
C LEU A 103 30.53 -22.40 -18.91
N SER A 104 31.65 -22.48 -19.62
CA SER A 104 32.17 -21.36 -20.42
C SER A 104 31.36 -21.12 -21.70
N GLN A 105 30.67 -22.16 -22.19
CA GLN A 105 29.85 -22.10 -23.41
C GLN A 105 28.51 -22.81 -23.20
N LEU A 106 27.43 -22.16 -23.62
CA LEU A 106 26.06 -22.68 -23.56
C LEU A 106 25.42 -22.61 -24.94
N ILE A 107 24.95 -23.75 -25.45
CA ILE A 107 24.22 -23.83 -26.73
C ILE A 107 22.73 -23.97 -26.44
N VAL A 108 21.90 -23.07 -26.97
CA VAL A 108 20.45 -23.03 -26.69
C VAL A 108 19.66 -22.98 -27.99
N GLN A 109 18.57 -23.75 -28.06
CA GLN A 109 17.56 -23.60 -29.11
C GLN A 109 16.32 -22.96 -28.50
N VAL A 110 15.98 -21.74 -28.94
CA VAL A 110 14.85 -20.97 -28.41
C VAL A 110 13.70 -21.00 -29.41
N LYS A 111 12.50 -21.33 -28.92
CA LYS A 111 11.28 -21.36 -29.73
C LYS A 111 10.35 -20.22 -29.30
N LEU A 112 10.15 -19.23 -30.16
CA LEU A 112 9.27 -18.09 -29.91
C LEU A 112 7.84 -18.41 -30.34
N GLN A 113 6.87 -17.87 -29.59
CA GLN A 113 5.44 -18.00 -29.91
C GLN A 113 4.96 -16.77 -30.66
N ARG A 114 4.25 -16.95 -31.77
CA ARG A 114 3.60 -15.83 -32.47
C ARG A 114 2.56 -15.17 -31.58
N THR A 115 2.56 -13.85 -31.57
CA THR A 115 1.54 -13.05 -30.88
C THR A 115 0.81 -12.21 -31.92
N SER A 116 -0.48 -12.49 -32.11
CA SER A 116 -1.38 -11.61 -32.85
C SER A 116 -2.10 -10.70 -31.86
N VAL A 117 -2.01 -9.40 -32.08
CA VAL A 117 -2.80 -8.42 -31.33
C VAL A 117 -4.02 -8.08 -32.17
N GLN A 118 -5.19 -8.54 -31.75
CA GLN A 118 -6.45 -8.09 -32.35
C GLN A 118 -6.78 -6.71 -31.80
N LEU A 119 -6.79 -5.71 -32.67
CA LEU A 119 -7.22 -4.36 -32.30
C LEU A 119 -8.74 -4.34 -32.18
N THR A 120 -9.25 -3.86 -31.04
CA THR A 120 -10.69 -3.61 -30.90
C THR A 120 -11.05 -2.35 -31.66
N GLY A 121 -12.16 -2.37 -32.41
CA GLY A 121 -12.66 -1.20 -33.13
C GLY A 121 -12.99 -0.05 -32.16
N VAL A 122 -12.46 1.14 -32.43
CA VAL A 122 -12.78 2.34 -31.67
C VAL A 122 -14.01 2.99 -32.30
N THR A 123 -15.14 3.00 -31.57
CA THR A 123 -16.33 3.73 -32.02
C THR A 123 -16.19 5.19 -31.61
N ILE A 124 -15.92 6.07 -32.57
CA ILE A 124 -15.95 7.51 -32.35
C ILE A 124 -17.43 7.89 -32.19
N ARG A 125 -17.84 8.24 -30.97
CA ARG A 125 -19.17 8.81 -30.73
C ARG A 125 -19.05 10.32 -30.89
N GLU A 126 -19.78 10.88 -31.85
CA GLU A 126 -19.92 12.33 -31.98
C GLU A 126 -20.65 12.90 -30.77
N GLY A 127 -20.03 13.87 -30.10
CA GLY A 127 -20.67 14.72 -29.10
C GLY A 127 -20.99 14.07 -27.76
N ARG A 128 -20.90 14.85 -26.68
CA ARG A 128 -21.53 14.49 -25.41
C ARG A 128 -23.06 14.52 -25.63
N PRO A 129 -23.79 13.42 -25.41
CA PRO A 129 -25.25 13.45 -25.52
C PRO A 129 -25.86 14.43 -24.51
N ASP A 130 -27.01 15.02 -24.84
CA ASP A 130 -27.72 15.96 -23.97
C ASP A 130 -27.89 15.45 -22.53
N ASP A 131 -27.81 16.34 -21.55
CA ASP A 131 -27.92 16.00 -20.13
C ASP A 131 -29.26 15.30 -19.79
N ALA A 132 -30.32 15.61 -20.53
CA ALA A 132 -31.61 14.92 -20.40
C ALA A 132 -31.53 13.44 -20.81
N THR A 133 -30.81 13.15 -21.89
CA THR A 133 -30.57 11.79 -22.39
C THR A 133 -29.69 11.01 -21.43
N ILE A 134 -28.65 11.66 -20.87
CA ILE A 134 -27.79 11.08 -19.83
C ILE A 134 -28.61 10.72 -18.60
N ASN A 135 -29.42 11.64 -18.09
CA ASN A 135 -30.24 11.40 -16.89
C ASN A 135 -31.29 10.30 -17.11
N LYS A 136 -31.91 10.24 -18.29
CA LYS A 136 -32.84 9.15 -18.64
C LYS A 136 -32.14 7.80 -18.71
N ALA A 137 -30.94 7.76 -19.29
CA ALA A 137 -30.12 6.55 -19.33
C ALA A 137 -29.69 6.12 -17.92
N LEU A 138 -29.19 7.04 -17.09
CA LEU A 138 -28.78 6.78 -15.71
C LEU A 138 -29.91 6.26 -14.82
N ARG A 139 -31.15 6.70 -15.06
CA ARG A 139 -32.34 6.17 -14.34
C ARG A 139 -32.65 4.72 -14.71
N ASN A 140 -32.38 4.32 -15.95
CA ASN A 140 -32.70 3.00 -16.47
C ASN A 140 -31.54 1.99 -16.39
N ILE A 141 -30.33 2.45 -16.08
CA ILE A 141 -29.18 1.56 -15.89
C ILE A 141 -29.40 0.73 -14.62
N ARG A 142 -29.61 -0.58 -14.82
CA ARG A 142 -29.58 -1.55 -13.73
C ARG A 142 -28.16 -1.60 -13.18
N ARG A 143 -27.98 -1.26 -11.90
CA ARG A 143 -26.70 -1.48 -11.24
C ARG A 143 -26.39 -2.97 -11.28
N PRO A 144 -25.23 -3.40 -11.80
CA PRO A 144 -24.86 -4.80 -11.74
C PRO A 144 -24.87 -5.23 -10.27
N THR A 145 -25.56 -6.32 -9.98
CA THR A 145 -25.58 -6.88 -8.63
C THR A 145 -24.14 -7.19 -8.24
N PRO A 146 -23.66 -6.74 -7.06
CA PRO A 146 -22.34 -7.12 -6.59
C PRO A 146 -22.19 -8.64 -6.65
N PRO A 147 -21.02 -9.17 -7.03
CA PRO A 147 -20.80 -10.60 -7.00
C PRO A 147 -21.12 -11.14 -5.59
N PRO A 148 -21.64 -12.36 -5.45
CA PRO A 148 -22.01 -12.92 -4.14
C PRO A 148 -20.84 -12.92 -3.14
N ASN A 149 -19.60 -12.94 -3.64
CA ASN A 149 -18.36 -12.84 -2.86
C ASN A 149 -17.78 -11.41 -2.75
N ALA A 150 -18.59 -10.36 -2.97
CA ALA A 150 -18.15 -8.99 -2.69
C ALA A 150 -17.97 -8.83 -1.16
N VAL A 151 -16.71 -8.75 -0.73
CA VAL A 151 -16.31 -8.60 0.68
C VAL A 151 -17.08 -7.43 1.31
N LYS A 152 -18.05 -7.75 2.16
CA LYS A 152 -18.84 -6.77 2.92
C LYS A 152 -17.96 -6.12 3.99
N ARG A 153 -17.21 -5.08 3.60
CA ARG A 153 -16.33 -4.24 4.45
C ARG A 153 -15.28 -5.06 5.23
N PRO A 154 -13.99 -4.72 5.11
CA PRO A 154 -12.99 -5.38 5.95
C PRO A 154 -13.31 -5.16 7.44
N PRO A 155 -13.06 -6.15 8.31
CA PRO A 155 -13.14 -5.94 9.75
C PRO A 155 -12.20 -4.80 10.15
N ARG A 156 -12.57 -4.05 11.21
CA ARG A 156 -11.72 -2.97 11.72
C ARG A 156 -10.32 -3.52 12.03
N PRO A 157 -9.24 -2.82 11.62
CA PRO A 157 -7.89 -3.28 11.91
C PRO A 157 -7.68 -3.37 13.41
N LYS A 158 -7.16 -4.50 13.88
CA LYS A 158 -6.70 -4.63 15.26
C LYS A 158 -5.45 -3.76 15.44
N PRO A 159 -5.30 -3.04 16.55
CA PRO A 159 -4.07 -2.30 16.81
C PRO A 159 -2.88 -3.26 16.84
N LEU A 160 -1.74 -2.83 16.26
CA LEU A 160 -0.50 -3.63 16.18
C LEU A 160 0.12 -3.89 17.56
N PHE A 161 -0.23 -3.08 18.54
CA PHE A 161 0.23 -3.19 19.91
C PHE A 161 -0.99 -3.34 20.83
N PRO A 162 -0.91 -4.19 21.87
CA PRO A 162 -1.87 -4.19 22.96
C PRO A 162 -1.95 -2.76 23.50
N VAL A 163 -3.14 -2.16 23.48
CA VAL A 163 -3.35 -0.90 24.20
C VAL A 163 -3.37 -1.26 25.67
N ASP A 164 -2.24 -1.05 26.35
CA ASP A 164 -2.09 -1.26 27.78
C ASP A 164 -3.10 -0.38 28.53
N SER A 165 -4.27 -0.97 28.80
CA SER A 165 -5.35 -0.36 29.58
C SER A 165 -5.03 -0.32 31.07
N THR A 166 -3.83 -0.75 31.45
CA THR A 166 -3.22 -0.69 32.79
C THR A 166 -2.68 0.70 33.12
N ALA A 167 -2.70 1.65 32.18
CA ALA A 167 -2.46 3.05 32.50
C ALA A 167 -3.37 3.47 33.67
N PRO A 168 -2.83 4.01 34.77
CA PRO A 168 -3.64 4.41 35.91
C PRO A 168 -4.72 5.37 35.42
N LYS A 169 -5.99 4.96 35.53
CA LYS A 169 -7.11 5.82 35.17
C LYS A 169 -6.99 7.07 36.03
N VAL A 170 -6.90 8.23 35.38
CA VAL A 170 -6.85 9.50 36.10
C VAL A 170 -8.05 9.58 37.05
N PRO A 171 -7.83 9.96 38.33
CA PRO A 171 -8.90 9.95 39.32
C PRO A 171 -10.01 10.88 38.87
N VAL A 172 -11.25 10.37 38.91
CA VAL A 172 -12.44 11.16 38.59
C VAL A 172 -12.60 12.24 39.67
N PRO A 173 -12.79 13.52 39.31
CA PRO A 173 -13.02 14.56 40.30
C PRO A 173 -14.36 14.31 40.99
N THR A 174 -14.29 13.86 42.24
CA THR A 174 -15.44 13.67 43.13
C THR A 174 -15.31 14.67 44.28
N LEU A 175 -16.43 15.18 44.80
CA LEU A 175 -16.48 16.18 45.88
C LEU A 175 -15.67 15.80 47.14
N ALA A 176 -15.36 14.52 47.33
CA ALA A 176 -14.54 14.02 48.43
C ALA A 176 -13.03 14.32 48.29
N ASN A 177 -12.54 14.68 47.11
CA ASN A 177 -11.13 14.96 46.84
C ASN A 177 -10.92 16.43 46.42
N PRO A 178 -10.65 17.34 47.38
CA PRO A 178 -10.58 18.77 47.09
C PRO A 178 -9.44 19.16 46.14
N ILE A 179 -8.34 18.39 46.14
CA ILE A 179 -7.17 18.65 45.28
C ILE A 179 -7.49 18.41 43.80
N SER A 180 -8.27 17.37 43.46
CA SER A 180 -8.60 17.08 42.06
C SER A 180 -9.61 18.07 41.48
N PHE A 181 -10.51 18.63 42.30
CA PHE A 181 -11.40 19.72 41.89
C PHE A 181 -10.62 21.01 41.57
N ILE A 182 -9.63 21.35 42.40
CA ILE A 182 -8.73 22.49 42.15
C ILE A 182 -7.90 22.24 40.88
N TYR A 183 -7.37 21.02 40.69
CA TYR A 183 -6.64 20.65 39.50
C TYR A 183 -7.50 20.77 38.23
N ASP A 184 -8.75 20.31 38.27
CA ASP A 184 -9.68 20.44 37.13
C ASP A 184 -10.03 21.90 36.81
N GLN A 185 -10.06 22.77 37.82
CA GLN A 185 -10.34 24.20 37.63
C GLN A 185 -9.16 25.00 37.07
N PHE A 186 -7.92 24.60 37.35
CA PHE A 186 -6.73 25.42 37.04
C PHE A 186 -5.66 24.73 36.17
N SER A 187 -5.80 23.45 35.83
CA SER A 187 -4.85 22.74 34.95
C SER A 187 -5.28 22.81 33.48
N ARG A 188 -4.27 22.90 32.60
CA ARG A 188 -4.45 22.77 31.13
C ARG A 188 -5.10 21.46 30.73
N GLU A 189 -4.86 20.39 31.50
CA GLU A 189 -5.48 19.08 31.25
C GLU A 189 -6.99 19.09 31.57
N GLY A 190 -7.39 19.81 32.63
CA GLY A 190 -8.81 20.00 32.98
C GLY A 190 -9.55 20.79 31.89
N GLU A 191 -8.95 21.86 31.38
CA GLU A 191 -9.51 22.63 30.25
C GLU A 191 -9.70 21.77 29.00
N GLN A 192 -8.71 20.94 28.65
CA GLN A 192 -8.79 20.04 27.51
C GLN A 192 -9.90 19.00 27.67
N ARG A 193 -10.08 18.46 28.88
CA ARG A 193 -11.15 17.49 29.18
C ARG A 193 -12.54 18.12 29.07
N ARG A 194 -12.75 19.29 29.67
CA ARG A 194 -14.02 20.04 29.53
C ARG A 194 -14.32 20.36 28.08
N LYS A 195 -13.31 20.76 27.31
CA LYS A 195 -13.49 21.04 25.88
C LYS A 195 -13.85 19.78 25.10
N MET A 196 -13.24 18.65 25.42
CA MET A 196 -13.56 17.36 24.83
C MET A 196 -14.98 16.90 25.19
N GLU A 197 -15.40 17.07 26.44
CA GLU A 197 -16.76 16.76 26.90
C GLU A 197 -17.81 17.64 26.20
N GLU A 198 -17.54 18.94 26.05
CA GLU A 198 -18.39 19.86 25.28
C GLU A 198 -18.54 19.40 23.82
N ILE A 199 -17.42 19.06 23.16
CA ILE A 199 -17.43 18.55 21.78
C ILE A 199 -18.22 17.24 21.69
N GLN A 200 -18.08 16.34 22.66
CA GLN A 200 -18.81 15.08 22.69
C GLN A 200 -20.32 15.29 22.88
N ALA A 201 -20.72 16.16 23.82
CA ALA A 201 -22.12 16.51 24.05
C ALA A 201 -22.75 17.15 22.79
N GLN A 202 -22.02 18.05 22.14
CA GLN A 202 -22.49 18.69 20.90
C GLN A 202 -22.67 17.68 19.76
N LYS A 203 -21.73 16.73 19.62
CA LYS A 203 -21.86 15.64 18.65
C LYS A 203 -23.08 14.78 18.93
N GLN A 204 -23.29 14.37 20.19
CA GLN A 204 -24.44 13.56 20.58
C GLN A 204 -25.77 14.27 20.28
N TYR A 205 -25.87 15.55 20.62
CA TYR A 205 -27.05 16.36 20.32
C TYR A 205 -27.32 16.48 18.81
N ASN A 206 -26.28 16.75 18.03
CA ASN A 206 -26.39 16.84 16.57
C ASN A 206 -26.83 15.50 15.95
N ASP A 207 -26.30 14.39 16.46
CA ASP A 207 -26.67 13.04 16.02
C ASP A 207 -28.13 12.73 16.34
N GLU A 208 -28.62 13.12 17.53
CA GLU A 208 -30.02 13.00 17.88
C GLU A 208 -30.94 13.82 16.98
N LEU A 209 -30.60 15.09 16.74
CA LEU A 209 -31.36 15.95 15.82
C LEU A 209 -31.41 15.33 14.41
N ALA A 210 -30.29 14.81 13.92
CA ALA A 210 -30.23 14.16 12.62
C ALA A 210 -31.13 12.91 12.58
N ARG A 211 -31.12 12.08 13.63
CA ARG A 211 -32.01 10.91 13.77
C ARG A 211 -33.48 11.33 13.76
N ARG A 212 -33.83 12.35 14.56
CA ARG A 212 -35.20 12.89 14.62
C ARG A 212 -35.66 13.40 13.26
N ARG A 213 -34.83 14.20 12.57
CA ARG A 213 -35.11 14.70 11.20
C ARG A 213 -35.28 13.58 10.18
N ALA A 214 -34.42 12.55 10.24
CA ALA A 214 -34.49 11.40 9.35
C ALA A 214 -35.78 10.60 9.54
N TYR A 215 -36.23 10.44 10.79
CA TYR A 215 -37.52 9.81 11.11
C TYR A 215 -38.70 10.66 10.62
N ASN A 216 -38.69 11.95 10.96
CA ASN A 216 -39.72 12.94 10.59
C ASN A 216 -39.95 13.02 9.07
N ARG A 217 -38.89 12.94 8.27
CA ARG A 217 -38.96 12.88 6.80
C ARG A 217 -39.89 11.79 6.25
N LEU A 218 -40.14 10.72 7.00
CA LEU A 218 -40.96 9.59 6.55
C LEU A 218 -42.47 9.85 6.67
N PHE A 219 -42.89 10.95 7.31
CA PHE A 219 -44.30 11.25 7.57
C PHE A 219 -44.78 12.49 6.80
N ARG A 220 -46.01 12.43 6.28
CA ARG A 220 -46.61 13.48 5.43
C ARG A 220 -46.99 14.75 6.20
N ILE A 221 -47.23 14.64 7.51
CA ILE A 221 -47.46 15.75 8.44
C ILE A 221 -46.40 15.64 9.53
N ASN A 222 -45.54 16.66 9.63
CA ASN A 222 -44.20 16.51 10.15
C ASN A 222 -44.01 17.22 11.50
N LYS A 223 -44.63 16.72 12.57
CA LYS A 223 -44.56 17.32 13.92
C LYS A 223 -44.40 16.34 15.09
N GLY A 224 -44.24 15.03 14.83
CA GLY A 224 -44.35 14.00 15.88
C GLY A 224 -43.27 14.00 16.96
N TYR A 225 -42.10 14.61 16.69
CA TYR A 225 -40.94 14.63 17.60
C TYR A 225 -40.30 16.02 17.72
N GLU A 226 -41.00 17.07 17.28
CA GLU A 226 -40.56 18.45 17.48
C GLU A 226 -40.91 18.84 18.91
N VAL A 227 -39.93 19.30 19.69
CA VAL A 227 -40.17 19.84 21.04
C VAL A 227 -40.33 21.34 20.87
N GLU A 228 -41.41 21.94 21.38
CA GLU A 228 -41.70 23.38 21.20
C GLU A 228 -40.58 24.31 21.71
N THR A 229 -39.70 23.80 22.58
CA THR A 229 -38.52 24.50 23.13
C THR A 229 -37.37 24.70 22.14
N ASP A 230 -37.35 24.02 20.98
CA ASP A 230 -36.25 24.08 20.01
C ASP A 230 -36.16 25.44 19.27
N SER A 231 -37.13 26.33 19.48
CA SER A 231 -37.18 27.69 18.90
C SER A 231 -36.41 28.74 19.71
N ALA A 232 -35.99 28.43 20.95
CA ALA A 232 -35.19 29.30 21.78
C ALA A 232 -33.71 28.89 21.70
N TYR A 233 -32.92 29.67 20.96
CA TYR A 233 -31.46 29.58 21.05
C TYR A 233 -31.05 29.89 22.49
N VAL A 234 -30.64 28.89 23.28
CA VAL A 234 -30.09 29.11 24.61
C VAL A 234 -28.60 29.43 24.45
N PRO A 235 -28.14 30.67 24.65
CA PRO A 235 -26.72 30.95 24.67
C PRO A 235 -26.08 30.21 25.86
N ILE A 236 -24.88 29.69 25.63
CA ILE A 236 -24.13 28.90 26.59
C ILE A 236 -23.66 29.82 27.73
N SER A 237 -24.39 29.81 28.84
CA SER A 237 -23.82 30.07 30.16
C SER A 237 -24.14 28.87 31.04
N VAL A 238 -23.09 28.21 31.52
CA VAL A 238 -23.18 27.04 32.40
C VAL A 238 -23.97 27.44 33.66
N PRO A 239 -25.14 26.85 33.95
CA PRO A 239 -25.69 26.98 35.28
C PRO A 239 -24.75 26.24 36.25
N ARG A 240 -24.33 26.92 37.31
CA ARG A 240 -23.47 26.34 38.37
C ARG A 240 -24.12 25.17 39.12
N THR A 241 -25.35 24.84 38.78
CA THR A 241 -26.14 23.71 39.23
C THR A 241 -26.66 22.96 38.01
N LEU A 242 -26.39 21.64 37.95
CA LEU A 242 -26.99 20.74 36.96
C LEU A 242 -28.50 20.97 36.89
N PRO A 243 -29.10 21.30 35.73
CA PRO A 243 -30.54 21.25 35.61
C PRO A 243 -30.96 19.80 35.84
N ALA A 244 -31.95 19.59 36.71
CA ALA A 244 -32.56 18.28 36.88
C ALA A 244 -32.98 17.78 35.50
N LEU A 245 -32.57 16.55 35.14
CA LEU A 245 -33.01 15.93 33.90
C LEU A 245 -34.53 16.07 33.81
N PRO A 246 -35.08 16.64 32.72
CA PRO A 246 -36.53 16.62 32.55
C PRO A 246 -36.97 15.16 32.61
N ALA A 247 -37.90 14.87 33.52
CA ALA A 247 -38.45 13.53 33.70
C ALA A 247 -38.86 13.02 32.32
N GLN A 248 -38.16 11.99 31.84
CA GLN A 248 -38.51 11.35 30.58
C GLN A 248 -39.98 10.92 30.72
N PRO A 249 -40.89 11.33 29.82
CA PRO A 249 -42.25 10.79 29.86
C PRO A 249 -42.12 9.28 29.74
N MET A 250 -42.61 8.56 30.76
CA MET A 250 -42.52 7.11 30.83
C MET A 250 -43.07 6.53 29.53
N GLN A 251 -42.19 5.92 28.73
CA GLN A 251 -42.62 5.09 27.63
C GLN A 251 -43.41 3.93 28.23
N PRO A 252 -44.66 3.67 27.81
CA PRO A 252 -45.30 2.43 28.16
C PRO A 252 -44.43 1.29 27.61
N PRO A 253 -44.17 0.22 28.40
CA PRO A 253 -43.30 -0.87 27.99
C PRO A 253 -43.78 -1.46 26.67
N ALA A 254 -42.83 -1.74 25.78
CA ALA A 254 -43.08 -2.32 24.47
C ALA A 254 -43.83 -3.66 24.63
N GLY A 255 -45.14 -3.65 24.40
CA GLY A 255 -45.97 -4.87 24.47
C GLY A 255 -47.46 -4.69 24.74
N SER A 256 -47.98 -3.51 25.12
CA SER A 256 -49.44 -3.35 25.31
C SER A 256 -50.16 -3.04 23.99
N LEU A 257 -50.71 -4.09 23.37
CA LEU A 257 -51.76 -3.95 22.36
C LEU A 257 -53.03 -3.42 23.03
N ALA A 258 -53.58 -2.31 22.53
CA ALA A 258 -54.88 -1.81 22.94
C ALA A 258 -55.98 -2.85 22.61
N PRO A 259 -56.96 -3.09 23.51
CA PRO A 259 -58.07 -3.97 23.19
C PRO A 259 -58.94 -3.34 22.09
N LYS A 260 -59.21 -4.14 21.07
CA LYS A 260 -60.09 -3.80 19.95
C LYS A 260 -61.51 -3.64 20.50
N ARG A 261 -62.07 -2.43 20.44
CA ARG A 261 -63.52 -2.19 20.49
C ARG A 261 -64.07 -2.13 19.08
#